data_AF-A0A2W4M6R4-F1
#
_entry.id   AF-A0A2W4M6R4-F1
#
_cell.length_a   1.000
_cell.length_b   1.000
_cell.length_c   1.000
_cell.angle_alpha   90.00
_cell.angle_beta   90.00
_cell.angle_gamma   90.00
#
_symmetry.space_group_name_H-M   'P 1'
#
loop_
_entity.id
_entity.type
_entity.pdbx_description
1 polymer ?
#
loop_
_entity_poly.entity_id
_entity_poly.type
_entity_poly.pdbx_seq_one_letter_code
_entity_poly.pdbx_strand_id
1 'polypeptide(L)'
;MSIFCEIAAPFVANSAVDGTEVAVPFRGHVASCLRCQARHAAMSRTARELRSLAPDTDKAPADLEWRVMSSLDGELAIPRSWRRPAAVAATLVSMAVAILIWRLRPRASNG
;
A
#
# COMPACT_ATOMS: atom_id res chain seq x y z
N MET A 1 -4.43 -21.74 27.89
CA MET A 1 -4.40 -20.86 26.68
C MET A 1 -2.99 -20.32 26.56
N SER A 2 -2.32 -20.51 25.42
CA SER A 2 -0.99 -19.93 25.20
C SER A 2 -1.15 -18.46 24.83
N ILE A 3 -0.53 -17.55 25.58
CA ILE A 3 -0.51 -16.10 25.32
C ILE A 3 -0.07 -15.80 23.88
N PHE A 4 0.83 -16.61 23.32
CA PHE A 4 1.27 -16.49 21.93
C PHE A 4 0.14 -16.66 20.91
N CYS A 5 -0.83 -17.54 21.18
CA CYS A 5 -1.98 -17.73 20.28
C CYS A 5 -2.95 -16.54 20.33
N GLU A 6 -3.09 -15.89 21.48
CA GLU A 6 -3.89 -14.66 21.64
C GLU A 6 -3.26 -13.51 20.86
N ILE A 7 -1.95 -13.33 20.98
CA ILE A 7 -1.21 -12.27 20.28
C ILE A 7 -1.20 -12.52 18.76
N ALA A 8 -1.06 -13.78 18.32
CA ALA A 8 -1.07 -14.14 16.90
C ALA A 8 -2.47 -14.11 16.27
N ALA A 9 -3.53 -14.11 17.08
CA ALA A 9 -4.92 -14.21 16.63
C ALA A 9 -5.32 -13.21 15.51
N PRO A 10 -5.07 -11.90 15.63
CA PRO A 10 -5.44 -10.94 14.59
C PRO A 10 -4.64 -11.15 13.30
N PHE A 11 -3.36 -11.51 13.40
CA PHE A 11 -2.52 -11.77 12.23
C PHE A 11 -2.96 -13.03 11.48
N VAL A 12 -3.34 -14.07 12.22
CA VAL A 12 -3.92 -15.31 11.66
C VAL A 12 -5.27 -15.02 11.01
N ALA A 13 -6.09 -14.15 11.62
CA ALA A 13 -7.38 -13.78 11.07
C ALA A 13 -7.24 -13.03 9.74
N ASN A 14 -6.41 -11.98 9.72
CA ASN A 14 -6.22 -11.16 8.53
C ASN A 14 -5.59 -11.98 7.40
N SER A 15 -4.54 -12.75 7.66
CA SER A 15 -3.93 -13.63 6.65
C SER A 15 -4.93 -14.64 6.07
N ALA A 16 -5.80 -15.22 6.90
CA ALA A 16 -6.84 -16.14 6.44
C ALA A 16 -7.90 -15.45 5.56
N VAL A 17 -8.25 -14.20 5.88
CA VAL A 17 -9.22 -13.40 5.12
C VAL A 17 -8.60 -12.83 3.85
N ASP A 18 -7.32 -12.49 3.84
CA ASP A 18 -6.63 -11.92 2.68
C ASP A 18 -6.07 -12.99 1.75
N GLY A 19 -5.99 -14.25 2.20
CA GLY A 19 -5.35 -15.34 1.46
C GLY A 19 -3.84 -15.19 1.37
N THR A 20 -3.23 -14.48 2.32
CA THR A 20 -1.78 -14.22 2.39
C THR A 20 -1.12 -15.08 3.45
N GLU A 21 0.21 -15.14 3.46
CA GLU A 21 0.94 -15.81 4.52
C GLU A 21 0.86 -15.01 5.84
N VAL A 22 0.85 -15.72 6.97
CA VAL A 22 0.91 -15.08 8.30
C VAL A 22 2.18 -14.22 8.41
N ALA A 23 2.00 -12.99 8.89
CA ALA A 23 3.08 -12.04 9.13
C ALA A 23 4.14 -12.58 10.12
N VAL A 24 5.40 -12.22 9.86
CA VAL A 24 6.50 -12.37 10.83
C VAL A 24 6.21 -11.44 12.01
N PRO A 25 6.44 -11.87 13.28
CA PRO A 25 7.19 -13.06 13.72
C PRO A 25 6.35 -14.33 13.94
N PHE A 26 5.03 -14.29 13.74
CA PHE A 26 4.14 -15.38 14.17
C PHE A 26 4.16 -16.61 13.25
N ARG A 27 4.71 -16.48 12.04
CA ARG A 27 4.77 -17.55 11.03
C ARG A 27 5.28 -18.89 11.57
N GLY A 28 6.41 -18.89 12.30
CA GLY A 28 6.99 -20.12 12.86
C GLY A 28 6.12 -20.79 13.92
N HIS A 29 5.47 -19.98 14.77
CA HIS A 29 4.53 -20.48 15.76
C HIS A 29 3.27 -21.06 15.09
N VAL A 30 2.69 -20.37 14.10
CA VAL A 30 1.48 -20.86 13.41
C VAL A 30 1.76 -22.13 12.63
N ALA A 31 2.93 -22.27 12.01
CA ALA A 31 3.33 -23.48 11.30
C ALA A 31 3.40 -24.73 12.20
N SER A 32 3.61 -24.57 13.51
CA SER A 32 3.74 -25.67 14.48
C SER A 32 2.54 -25.78 15.44
N CYS A 33 1.66 -24.79 15.51
CA CYS A 33 0.55 -24.76 16.46
C CYS A 33 -0.80 -25.14 15.82
N LEU A 34 -1.30 -26.34 16.13
CA LEU A 34 -2.60 -26.84 15.65
C LEU A 34 -3.77 -25.90 15.94
N ARG A 35 -3.77 -25.19 17.08
CA ARG A 35 -4.82 -24.23 17.42
C ARG A 35 -4.85 -23.04 16.47
N CYS A 36 -3.68 -22.50 16.12
CA CYS A 36 -3.56 -21.41 15.17
C CYS A 36 -3.91 -21.87 13.74
N GLN A 37 -3.52 -23.08 13.36
CA GLN A 37 -3.88 -23.69 12.07
C GLN A 37 -5.40 -23.90 11.94
N ALA A 38 -6.04 -24.44 12.98
CA ALA A 38 -7.49 -24.62 13.01
C ALA A 38 -8.23 -23.28 12.90
N ARG A 39 -7.74 -22.25 13.61
CA ARG A 39 -8.29 -20.89 13.53
C ARG A 39 -8.15 -20.31 12.13
N HIS A 40 -6.98 -20.43 11.52
CA HIS A 40 -6.72 -19.99 10.15
C HIS A 40 -7.67 -20.68 9.15
N ALA A 41 -7.78 -22.01 9.24
CA ALA A 41 -8.65 -22.79 8.37
C ALA A 41 -10.12 -22.37 8.49
N ALA A 42 -10.62 -22.23 9.72
CA ALA A 42 -11.99 -21.78 9.98
C ALA A 42 -12.25 -20.40 9.38
N MET A 43 -11.39 -19.42 9.65
CA MET A 43 -11.56 -18.07 9.11
C MET A 43 -11.42 -18.02 7.58
N SER A 44 -10.52 -18.81 6.99
CA SER A 44 -10.38 -18.89 5.54
C SER A 44 -11.64 -19.44 4.86
N ARG A 45 -12.37 -20.34 5.54
CA ARG A 45 -13.64 -20.88 5.04
C ARG A 45 -14.73 -19.82 5.12
N THR A 46 -14.89 -19.19 6.29
CA THR A 46 -15.86 -18.10 6.48
C THR A 46 -15.63 -16.95 5.50
N ALA A 47 -14.37 -16.55 5.27
CA ALA A 47 -14.04 -15.50 4.31
C ALA A 47 -14.45 -15.88 2.88
N ARG A 48 -14.26 -17.14 2.47
CA ARG A 48 -14.69 -17.64 1.16
C ARG A 48 -16.21 -17.65 1.02
N GLU A 49 -16.92 -18.10 2.05
CA GLU A 49 -18.38 -18.08 2.09
C GLU A 49 -18.91 -16.64 1.99
N LEU A 50 -18.37 -15.71 2.78
CA LEU A 50 -18.75 -14.29 2.71
C LEU A 50 -18.48 -13.66 1.34
N ARG A 51 -17.33 -13.97 0.72
CA ARG A 51 -17.05 -13.51 -0.66
C ARG A 51 -18.02 -14.07 -1.68
N SER A 52 -18.48 -15.31 -1.51
CA SER A 52 -19.49 -15.90 -2.40
C SER A 52 -20.87 -15.27 -2.26
N LEU A 53 -21.15 -14.66 -1.10
CA LEU A 53 -22.39 -13.94 -0.79
C LEU A 53 -22.36 -12.47 -1.24
N ALA A 54 -21.24 -11.96 -1.74
CA ALA A 54 -21.12 -10.62 -2.31
C ALA A 54 -21.21 -10.72 -3.85
N PRO A 55 -22.44 -10.80 -4.43
CA PRO A 55 -22.63 -10.98 -5.87
C PRO A 55 -22.08 -9.80 -6.68
N ASP A 56 -22.07 -8.61 -6.08
CA ASP A 56 -21.65 -7.38 -6.73
C ASP A 56 -20.46 -6.77 -5.99
N THR A 57 -19.41 -6.47 -6.74
CA THR A 57 -18.35 -5.58 -6.27
C THR A 57 -18.93 -4.18 -6.28
N ASP A 58 -19.45 -3.73 -5.14
CA ASP A 58 -19.94 -2.36 -5.01
C ASP A 58 -18.81 -1.40 -5.38
N LYS A 59 -19.02 -0.67 -6.48
CA LYS A 59 -18.05 0.35 -6.90
C LYS A 59 -18.11 1.48 -5.90
N ALA A 60 -16.94 1.86 -5.40
CA ALA A 60 -16.83 3.06 -4.59
C ALA A 60 -17.40 4.28 -5.36
N PRO A 61 -18.09 5.20 -4.69
CA PRO A 61 -18.55 6.45 -5.29
C PRO A 61 -17.41 7.20 -5.97
N ALA A 62 -17.68 7.81 -7.13
CA ALA A 62 -16.66 8.49 -7.94
C ALA A 62 -15.97 9.66 -7.18
N ASP A 63 -16.66 10.24 -6.20
CA ASP A 63 -16.20 11.36 -5.37
C ASP A 63 -15.53 10.91 -4.06
N LEU A 64 -15.45 9.60 -3.78
CA LEU A 64 -14.91 9.07 -2.52
C LEU A 64 -13.46 9.52 -2.28
N GLU A 65 -12.62 9.54 -3.32
CA GLU A 65 -11.24 10.02 -3.20
C GLU A 65 -11.21 11.50 -2.77
N TRP A 66 -12.05 12.35 -3.39
CA TRP A 66 -12.14 13.76 -3.03
C TRP A 66 -12.65 13.94 -1.59
N ARG A 67 -13.70 13.22 -1.20
CA ARG A 67 -14.27 13.28 0.16
C ARG A 67 -13.23 12.90 1.22
N VAL A 68 -12.52 11.79 1.02
CA VAL A 68 -11.47 11.34 1.94
C VAL A 68 -10.34 12.37 2.00
N MET A 69 -9.87 12.87 0.86
CA MET A 69 -8.79 13.88 0.84
C MET A 69 -9.21 15.21 1.48
N SER A 70 -10.45 15.65 1.27
CA SER A 70 -10.99 16.87 1.90
C SER A 70 -11.17 16.75 3.42
N SER A 71 -11.26 15.52 3.95
CA SER A 71 -11.41 15.24 5.38
C SER A 71 -10.08 15.10 6.13
N LEU A 72 -8.95 15.06 5.41
CA LEU A 72 -7.63 14.98 6.00
C LEU A 72 -7.06 16.39 6.16
N ASP A 73 -6.91 16.85 7.41
CA ASP A 73 -6.25 18.12 7.69
C ASP A 73 -4.74 18.08 7.35
N GLY A 74 -4.30 19.10 6.61
CA GLY A 74 -2.94 19.66 6.63
C GLY A 74 -1.81 18.92 5.92
N GLU A 75 -1.59 17.62 6.12
CA GLU A 75 -0.32 16.96 5.69
C GLU A 75 -0.47 15.68 4.87
N LEU A 76 -1.60 14.99 4.95
CA LEU A 76 -1.85 13.75 4.18
C LEU A 76 -2.55 13.99 2.83
N ALA A 77 -2.97 15.23 2.55
CA ALA A 77 -3.79 15.63 1.42
C ALA A 77 -2.98 15.97 0.14
N ILE A 78 -1.91 15.23 -0.17
CA ILE A 78 -1.28 15.35 -1.51
C ILE A 78 -1.87 14.24 -2.40
N PRO A 79 -2.89 14.56 -3.22
CA PRO A 79 -3.48 13.56 -4.09
C PRO A 79 -2.44 13.03 -5.07
N ARG A 80 -2.51 11.74 -5.40
CA ARG A 80 -1.59 11.08 -6.35
C ARG A 80 -1.61 11.77 -7.72
N SER A 81 -2.69 12.48 -8.06
CA SER A 81 -2.86 13.31 -9.25
C SER A 81 -1.93 14.54 -9.28
N TRP A 82 -1.50 15.07 -8.13
CA TRP A 82 -0.58 16.22 -8.05
C TRP A 82 0.90 15.82 -8.16
N ARG A 83 1.24 14.54 -7.96
CA ARG A 83 2.61 14.05 -8.17
C ARG A 83 3.05 14.13 -9.63
N ARG A 84 2.13 13.97 -10.58
CA ARG A 84 2.41 14.09 -12.03
C ARG A 84 2.82 15.51 -12.44
N PRO A 85 2.06 16.59 -12.13
CA PRO A 85 2.48 17.94 -12.48
C PRO A 85 3.75 18.38 -11.73
N ALA A 86 3.94 17.95 -10.47
CA ALA A 86 5.16 18.25 -9.72
C ALA A 86 6.40 17.61 -10.35
N ALA A 87 6.31 16.34 -10.78
CA ALA A 87 7.40 15.66 -11.47
C ALA A 87 7.72 16.31 -12.82
N VAL A 88 6.70 16.71 -13.59
CA VAL A 88 6.88 17.42 -14.87
C VAL A 88 7.51 18.79 -14.66
N ALA A 89 7.10 19.55 -13.65
CA ALA A 89 7.72 20.83 -13.33
C ALA A 89 9.21 20.65 -12.95
N ALA A 90 9.53 19.65 -12.14
CA ALA A 90 10.90 19.35 -11.74
C ALA A 90 11.79 18.98 -12.94
N THR A 91 11.30 18.14 -13.87
CA THR A 91 12.09 17.78 -15.06
C THR A 91 12.31 18.96 -16.01
N LEU A 92 11.31 19.83 -16.18
CA LEU A 92 11.45 21.04 -16.98
C LEU A 92 12.48 22.00 -16.37
N VAL A 93 12.47 22.17 -15.05
CA VAL A 93 13.47 22.98 -14.34
C VAL A 93 14.87 22.38 -14.51
N SER A 94 15.04 21.06 -14.34
CA SER A 94 16.34 20.40 -14.56
C SER A 94 16.84 20.54 -16.00
N MET A 95 15.98 20.42 -17.00
CA MET A 95 16.34 20.65 -18.41
C MET A 95 16.75 22.10 -18.67
N ALA A 96 16.01 23.07 -18.14
CA ALA A 96 16.33 24.48 -18.29
C ALA A 96 17.70 24.82 -17.69
N VAL A 97 18.01 24.28 -16.51
CA VAL A 97 19.32 24.43 -15.86
C VAL A 97 20.43 23.78 -16.71
N ALA A 98 20.21 22.58 -17.25
CA ALA A 98 21.20 21.91 -18.09
C ALA A 98 21.50 22.70 -19.38
N ILE A 99 20.49 23.28 -20.02
CA ILE A 99 20.65 24.13 -21.20
C ILE A 99 21.43 25.39 -20.86
N LEU A 100 21.14 26.02 -19.72
CA LEU A 100 21.86 27.20 -19.24
C LEU A 100 23.35 26.90 -19.01
N ILE A 101 23.65 25.79 -18.33
CA ILE A 101 25.03 25.33 -18.10
C ILE A 101 25.73 25.05 -19.43
N TRP A 102 25.07 24.40 -20.39
CA TRP A 102 25.64 24.14 -21.71
C TRP A 102 25.93 25.43 -22.49
N ARG A 103 25.03 26.42 -22.42
CA ARG A 103 25.21 27.74 -23.03
C ARG A 103 26.34 28.55 -22.40
N LEU A 104 26.50 28.46 -21.09
CA LEU A 104 27.53 29.16 -20.33
C LEU A 104 28.88 28.45 -20.34
N ARG A 105 28.95 27.20 -20.83
CA ARG A 105 30.20 26.45 -20.93
C ARG A 105 31.15 27.17 -21.90
N PRO A 106 32.30 27.71 -21.42
CA PRO A 106 33.26 28.32 -22.32
C PRO A 106 33.76 27.25 -23.30
N ARG A 107 33.57 27.50 -24.60
CA ARG A 107 34.22 26.70 -25.63
C ARG A 107 35.71 26.98 -25.50
N ALA A 108 36.46 26.03 -24.94
CA ALA A 108 37.91 26.09 -24.98
C ALA A 108 38.34 26.14 -26.46
N SER A 109 38.74 27.32 -26.92
CA SER A 109 39.51 27.47 -28.15
C SER A 109 40.89 26.88 -27.85
N ASN A 110 41.14 25.67 -28.34
CA ASN A 110 42.51 25.18 -28.46
C ASN A 110 43.22 26.09 -29.46
N GLY A 111 44.10 26.94 -28.95
CA GLY A 111 45.15 27.66 -29.66
C GLY A 111 46.47 27.36 -28.98
#